data_AF-A0A968SWX0-F1
#
_entry.id   AF-A0A968SWX0-F1
#
_cell.length_a   1.000
_cell.length_b   1.000
_cell.length_c   1.000
_cell.angle_alpha   90.00
_cell.angle_beta   90.00
_cell.angle_gamma   90.00
#
_symmetry.space_group_name_H-M   'P 1'
#
loop_
_entity.id
_entity.type
_entity.pdbx_description
1 polymer ?
#
loop_
_entity_poly.entity_id
_entity_poly.type
_entity_poly.pdbx_seq_one_letter_code
_entity_poly.pdbx_strand_id
1 'polypeptide(L)'
;MPLQGPRPVQKGSHDHSPSGGGGGSSGRNNQPTFPKPYELIPFPRQSPKLEKPAGHAKFHTDRLHGTLFLTLMVQTAVHVSTGTIALGSDVGVRGIPLVKTMTITPDQKLKIQGSSLKGCIRAMYEAITNSTLAVITGRYKQQIPQDRHPCRKKEQLCPASQVFGALDWQGLVEFSDAVATTIGSSSGSLPALFRPRPDQRRDYFQNGKAAGRKFYYSQTEALDAGNRGTPTQQAAKKSAFKTQIHFKNLTPAELGTLLTVLGQDPKYPMLLKLGGGKPVGLGSIQVTINKIEQPANIRERYSAYEAPESDTLEGEKLTTFIQKQLKATQGYILLEQLKQLSSILSPTSLREPPSGVY
;
A
#
# COMPACT_ATOMS: atom_id res chain seq x y z
N MET A 1 -32.72 -55.04 -25.44
CA MET A 1 -31.31 -55.44 -25.21
C MET A 1 -30.57 -54.26 -24.60
N PRO A 2 -30.13 -54.34 -23.34
CA PRO A 2 -29.47 -53.22 -22.67
C PRO A 2 -28.00 -53.12 -23.11
N LEU A 3 -27.58 -51.92 -23.51
CA LEU A 3 -26.21 -51.58 -23.90
C LEU A 3 -25.34 -51.38 -22.64
N GLN A 4 -24.27 -52.17 -22.54
CA GLN A 4 -23.30 -52.18 -21.46
C GLN A 4 -22.45 -50.89 -21.45
N GLY A 5 -22.25 -50.31 -20.26
CA GLY A 5 -21.29 -49.23 -20.01
C GLY A 5 -19.83 -49.71 -20.05
N PRO A 6 -18.85 -48.80 -20.20
CA PRO A 6 -17.45 -49.15 -20.39
C PRO A 6 -16.77 -49.63 -19.10
N ARG A 7 -15.88 -50.64 -19.25
CA ARG A 7 -15.13 -51.32 -18.18
C ARG A 7 -13.97 -50.47 -17.64
N PRO A 8 -13.61 -50.60 -16.36
CA PRO A 8 -12.46 -49.91 -15.76
C PRO A 8 -11.14 -50.60 -16.12
N VAL A 9 -10.11 -49.78 -16.39
CA VAL A 9 -8.74 -50.21 -16.72
C VAL A 9 -7.98 -50.59 -15.44
N GLN A 10 -7.40 -51.79 -15.44
CA GLN A 10 -6.55 -52.36 -14.39
C GLN A 10 -5.22 -51.60 -14.26
N LYS A 11 -4.81 -51.27 -13.04
CA LYS A 11 -3.45 -50.84 -12.71
C LYS A 11 -2.61 -52.08 -12.37
N GLY A 12 -1.60 -52.35 -13.20
CA GLY A 12 -0.62 -53.41 -12.98
C GLY A 12 0.28 -53.10 -11.78
N SER A 13 0.38 -54.08 -10.90
CA SER A 13 1.31 -54.19 -9.78
C SER A 13 2.67 -54.71 -10.26
N HIS A 14 3.75 -54.01 -9.92
CA HIS A 14 5.08 -54.61 -9.91
C HIS A 14 5.72 -54.41 -8.54
N ASP A 15 5.82 -55.53 -7.81
CA ASP A 15 6.69 -55.74 -6.66
C ASP A 15 8.16 -55.64 -7.06
N HIS A 16 8.96 -54.91 -6.28
CA HIS A 16 10.37 -55.22 -6.04
C HIS A 16 10.71 -54.92 -4.58
N SER A 17 11.08 -55.97 -3.86
CA SER A 17 11.52 -55.98 -2.46
C SER A 17 12.94 -55.39 -2.30
N PRO A 18 13.40 -55.10 -1.05
CA PRO A 18 14.40 -54.08 -0.77
C PRO A 18 15.82 -54.63 -0.69
N SER A 19 16.80 -53.83 -1.11
CA SER A 19 18.22 -54.04 -0.80
C SER A 19 18.78 -52.79 -0.11
N GLY A 20 19.49 -53.02 0.99
CA GLY A 20 19.85 -52.00 1.97
C GLY A 20 21.03 -51.09 1.61
N GLY A 21 21.11 -50.00 2.38
CA GLY A 21 22.36 -49.44 2.91
C GLY A 21 23.35 -48.83 1.92
N GLY A 22 23.31 -47.50 1.80
CA GLY A 22 24.42 -46.73 1.25
C GLY A 22 24.26 -45.25 1.62
N GLY A 23 25.04 -44.79 2.59
CA GLY A 23 25.13 -43.38 2.95
C GLY A 23 25.63 -42.56 1.76
N GLY A 24 24.81 -41.62 1.29
CA GLY A 24 25.13 -40.71 0.20
C GLY A 24 24.67 -39.31 0.55
N SER A 25 25.59 -38.50 1.06
CA SER A 25 25.44 -37.05 1.15
C SER A 25 25.16 -36.51 -0.27
N SER A 26 23.97 -35.98 -0.51
CA SER A 26 23.62 -35.44 -1.82
C SER A 26 22.98 -34.06 -1.69
N GLY A 27 23.82 -33.07 -1.99
CA GLY A 27 23.45 -31.88 -2.74
C GLY A 27 22.50 -30.90 -2.05
N ARG A 28 23.06 -29.97 -1.25
CA ARG A 28 22.46 -28.64 -1.13
C ARG A 28 22.37 -28.07 -2.55
N ASN A 29 21.15 -28.04 -3.09
CA ASN A 29 20.81 -27.41 -4.35
C ASN A 29 21.09 -25.91 -4.21
N ASN A 30 22.32 -25.51 -4.54
CA ASN A 30 22.81 -24.15 -4.38
C ASN A 30 22.31 -23.31 -5.58
N GLN A 31 20.98 -23.17 -5.70
CA GLN A 31 20.44 -22.17 -6.61
C GLN A 31 20.84 -20.78 -6.08
N PRO A 32 21.32 -19.87 -6.93
CA PRO A 32 21.65 -18.52 -6.50
C PRO A 32 20.40 -17.88 -5.88
N THR A 33 20.50 -17.55 -4.58
CA THR A 33 19.43 -16.86 -3.87
C THR A 33 19.45 -15.39 -4.29
N PHE A 34 18.75 -15.05 -5.36
CA PHE A 34 18.56 -13.65 -5.74
C PHE A 34 17.89 -12.89 -4.58
N PRO A 35 18.42 -11.72 -4.17
CA PRO A 35 17.82 -10.93 -3.12
C PRO A 35 16.40 -10.53 -3.52
N LYS A 36 15.45 -10.69 -2.61
CA LYS A 36 14.06 -10.35 -2.91
C LYS A 36 13.85 -8.84 -2.89
N PRO A 37 12.93 -8.32 -3.73
CA PRO A 37 12.71 -6.87 -3.87
C PRO A 37 11.84 -6.31 -2.72
N TYR A 38 11.93 -6.88 -1.52
CA TYR A 38 11.14 -6.48 -0.37
C TYR A 38 11.88 -6.75 0.95
N GLU A 39 11.43 -6.06 1.99
CA GLU A 39 11.84 -6.28 3.37
C GLU A 39 10.61 -6.39 4.28
N LEU A 40 10.78 -7.01 5.45
CA LEU A 40 9.75 -7.07 6.48
C LEU A 40 10.12 -6.10 7.59
N ILE A 41 9.24 -5.15 7.89
CA ILE A 41 9.35 -4.33 9.09
C ILE A 41 8.75 -5.14 10.24
N PRO A 42 9.54 -5.46 11.28
CA PRO A 42 9.09 -6.36 12.34
C PRO A 42 7.97 -5.76 13.18
N PHE A 43 7.06 -6.62 13.63
CA PHE A 43 6.04 -6.19 14.59
C PHE A 43 6.70 -5.88 15.94
N PRO A 44 6.30 -4.80 16.62
CA PRO A 44 6.72 -4.55 17.99
C PRO A 44 6.34 -5.72 18.90
N ARG A 45 7.21 -6.03 19.88
CA ARG A 45 6.91 -7.05 20.90
C ARG A 45 5.77 -6.62 21.84
N GLN A 46 5.61 -5.31 22.02
CA GLN A 46 4.55 -4.73 22.85
C GLN A 46 3.25 -4.67 22.06
N SER A 47 2.14 -5.07 22.68
CA SER A 47 0.82 -4.95 22.07
C SER A 47 0.47 -3.51 21.69
N PRO A 48 -0.38 -3.28 20.67
CA PRO A 48 -0.84 -1.95 20.31
C PRO A 48 -1.46 -1.22 21.50
N LYS A 49 -1.22 0.09 21.60
CA LYS A 49 -2.00 0.95 22.48
C LYS A 49 -3.41 1.06 21.89
N LEU A 50 -4.42 0.61 22.63
CA LEU A 50 -5.82 0.69 22.21
C LEU A 50 -6.51 1.81 22.99
N GLU A 51 -7.16 2.71 22.27
CA GLU A 51 -7.84 3.85 22.87
C GLU A 51 -9.23 4.04 22.26
N LYS A 52 -10.03 4.84 22.96
CA LYS A 52 -11.35 5.24 22.49
C LYS A 52 -11.20 6.30 21.40
N PRO A 53 -11.81 6.13 20.20
CA PRO A 53 -11.73 7.12 19.15
C PRO A 53 -12.42 8.43 19.54
N ALA A 54 -11.91 9.55 19.02
CA ALA A 54 -12.58 10.86 19.12
C ALA A 54 -13.99 10.84 18.52
N GLY A 55 -14.18 10.01 17.48
CA GLY A 55 -15.43 9.84 16.76
C GLY A 55 -15.80 11.03 15.89
N HIS A 56 -17.01 10.97 15.34
CA HIS A 56 -17.58 12.00 14.45
C HIS A 56 -18.79 12.72 15.06
N ALA A 57 -19.15 12.39 16.30
CA ALA A 57 -20.35 12.93 16.95
C ALA A 57 -20.26 14.46 17.23
N LYS A 58 -19.04 14.99 17.34
CA LYS A 58 -18.78 16.44 17.44
C LYS A 58 -17.40 16.78 16.90
N PHE A 59 -17.23 18.03 16.50
CA PHE A 59 -15.91 18.61 16.27
C PHE A 59 -15.31 19.02 17.61
N HIS A 60 -14.10 18.55 17.90
CA HIS A 60 -13.37 18.93 19.10
C HIS A 60 -12.46 20.13 18.81
N THR A 61 -12.44 21.09 19.74
CA THR A 61 -11.70 22.36 19.60
C THR A 61 -10.20 22.22 19.82
N ASP A 62 -9.76 21.17 20.50
CA ASP A 62 -8.37 20.79 20.73
C ASP A 62 -7.78 19.90 19.62
N ARG A 63 -8.55 19.67 18.54
CA ARG A 63 -8.18 18.80 17.43
C ARG A 63 -8.21 19.54 16.09
N LEU A 64 -7.47 18.99 15.13
CA LEU A 64 -7.25 19.55 13.81
C LEU A 64 -8.26 19.02 12.79
N HIS A 65 -8.67 19.90 11.88
CA HIS A 65 -9.62 19.64 10.80
C HIS A 65 -9.15 20.35 9.54
N GLY A 66 -9.38 19.76 8.38
CA GLY A 66 -9.02 20.41 7.13
C GLY A 66 -8.90 19.48 5.95
N THR A 67 -8.27 20.00 4.91
CA THR A 67 -8.04 19.32 3.65
C THR A 67 -6.58 19.47 3.25
N LEU A 68 -5.90 18.35 3.04
CA LEU A 68 -4.59 18.31 2.38
C LEU A 68 -4.83 18.27 0.87
N PHE A 69 -4.21 19.17 0.11
CA PHE A 69 -4.21 19.12 -1.35
C PHE A 69 -2.88 18.58 -1.84
N LEU A 70 -2.91 17.50 -2.59
CA LEU A 70 -1.70 16.74 -2.95
C LEU A 70 -1.51 16.64 -4.44
N THR A 71 -0.25 16.69 -4.84
CA THR A 71 0.22 16.25 -6.16
C THR A 71 1.00 14.95 -5.99
N LEU A 72 0.62 13.94 -6.76
CA LEU A 72 1.28 12.64 -6.82
C LEU A 72 2.08 12.56 -8.12
N MET A 73 3.40 12.51 -8.03
CA MET A 73 4.30 12.44 -9.18
C MET A 73 4.83 11.02 -9.37
N VAL A 74 4.51 10.42 -10.51
CA VAL A 74 4.90 9.04 -10.84
C VAL A 74 6.40 8.95 -11.13
N GLN A 75 7.12 8.15 -10.33
CA GLN A 75 8.57 7.93 -10.46
C GLN A 75 8.90 6.66 -11.27
N THR A 76 8.09 5.61 -11.11
CA THR A 76 8.07 4.43 -11.99
C THR A 76 6.64 4.14 -12.38
N ALA A 77 6.40 3.57 -13.56
CA ALA A 77 5.05 3.42 -14.08
C ALA A 77 4.11 2.73 -13.08
N VAL A 78 2.85 3.15 -13.06
CA VAL A 78 1.86 2.71 -12.06
C VAL A 78 0.71 2.02 -12.76
N HIS A 79 0.36 0.82 -12.31
CA HIS A 79 -0.86 0.13 -12.70
C HIS A 79 -1.73 -0.12 -11.46
N VAL A 80 -2.91 0.50 -11.42
CA VAL A 80 -3.93 0.19 -10.40
C VAL A 80 -5.12 -0.46 -11.09
N SER A 81 -5.20 -1.79 -10.97
CA SER A 81 -6.16 -2.59 -11.72
C SER A 81 -7.60 -2.34 -11.27
N THR A 82 -8.51 -2.30 -12.24
CA THR A 82 -9.96 -2.35 -12.07
C THR A 82 -10.50 -3.76 -11.82
N GLY A 83 -9.67 -4.80 -12.06
CA GLY A 83 -10.13 -6.18 -12.17
C GLY A 83 -10.79 -6.53 -13.49
N THR A 84 -10.90 -5.58 -14.44
CA THR A 84 -11.51 -5.80 -15.75
C THR A 84 -10.47 -5.80 -16.88
N ILE A 85 -10.83 -6.47 -17.98
CA ILE A 85 -10.07 -6.49 -19.24
C ILE A 85 -10.96 -5.82 -20.28
N ALA A 86 -10.37 -4.95 -21.11
CA ALA A 86 -11.07 -4.30 -22.22
C ALA A 86 -10.23 -4.36 -23.50
N LEU A 87 -10.84 -4.02 -24.63
CA LEU A 87 -10.08 -3.84 -25.87
C LEU A 87 -9.14 -2.63 -25.72
N GLY A 88 -7.93 -2.73 -26.26
CA GLY A 88 -6.97 -1.62 -26.18
C GLY A 88 -7.53 -0.34 -26.81
N SER A 89 -8.25 -0.46 -27.93
CA SER A 89 -8.94 0.63 -28.61
C SER A 89 -9.88 1.42 -27.71
N ASP A 90 -10.56 0.73 -26.78
CA ASP A 90 -11.60 1.30 -25.93
C ASP A 90 -11.02 2.10 -24.76
N VAL A 91 -9.73 1.87 -24.44
CA VAL A 91 -9.03 2.51 -23.32
C VAL A 91 -7.82 3.33 -23.78
N GLY A 92 -7.77 3.69 -25.06
CA GLY A 92 -6.72 4.55 -25.61
C GLY A 92 -5.35 3.86 -25.76
N VAL A 93 -5.30 2.53 -25.79
CA VAL A 93 -4.10 1.73 -26.00
C VAL A 93 -4.12 1.12 -27.40
N ARG A 94 -3.33 1.68 -28.32
CA ARG A 94 -3.28 1.23 -29.72
C ARG A 94 -2.40 -0.02 -29.88
N GLY A 95 -2.77 -0.90 -30.81
CA GLY A 95 -1.95 -2.05 -31.21
C GLY A 95 -1.98 -3.25 -30.24
N ILE A 96 -2.76 -3.18 -29.16
CA ILE A 96 -2.91 -4.29 -28.19
C ILE A 96 -4.39 -4.71 -28.14
N PRO A 97 -4.73 -5.96 -28.50
CA PRO A 97 -6.12 -6.40 -28.54
C PRO A 97 -6.82 -6.35 -27.18
N LEU A 98 -6.19 -6.85 -26.10
CA LEU A 98 -6.77 -6.92 -24.76
C LEU A 98 -5.80 -6.39 -23.71
N VAL A 99 -6.31 -5.56 -22.80
CA VAL A 99 -5.51 -4.86 -21.79
C VAL A 99 -6.20 -4.91 -20.43
N LYS A 100 -5.44 -5.19 -19.36
CA LYS A 100 -5.94 -4.95 -17.99
C LYS A 100 -5.99 -3.46 -17.72
N THR A 101 -7.16 -2.97 -17.33
CA THR A 101 -7.42 -1.53 -17.34
C THR A 101 -7.13 -0.86 -16.01
N MET A 102 -6.91 0.45 -16.08
CA MET A 102 -7.04 1.36 -14.95
C MET A 102 -8.40 2.07 -15.05
N THR A 103 -8.85 2.69 -13.96
CA THR A 103 -10.07 3.52 -14.05
C THR A 103 -9.76 4.79 -14.84
N ILE A 104 -10.67 5.17 -15.72
CA ILE A 104 -10.62 6.39 -16.51
C ILE A 104 -11.85 7.25 -16.14
N THR A 105 -11.67 8.56 -16.07
CA THR A 105 -12.77 9.52 -15.87
C THR A 105 -13.55 9.76 -17.17
N PRO A 106 -14.75 10.36 -17.13
CA PRO A 106 -15.48 10.71 -18.35
C PRO A 106 -14.69 11.60 -19.33
N ASP A 107 -13.79 12.46 -18.81
CA ASP A 107 -12.88 13.31 -19.57
C ASP A 107 -11.57 12.60 -19.98
N GLN A 108 -11.55 11.26 -20.02
CA GLN A 108 -10.45 10.44 -20.54
C GLN A 108 -9.12 10.55 -19.76
N LYS A 109 -9.18 10.88 -18.47
CA LYS A 109 -8.00 10.94 -17.60
C LYS A 109 -7.89 9.70 -16.74
N LEU A 110 -6.67 9.22 -16.55
CA LEU A 110 -6.42 8.11 -15.62
C LEU A 110 -6.80 8.51 -14.19
N LYS A 111 -7.32 7.53 -13.45
CA LYS A 111 -7.73 7.68 -12.06
C LYS A 111 -7.12 6.60 -11.19
N ILE A 112 -6.51 7.01 -10.09
CA ILE A 112 -6.09 6.15 -8.98
C ILE A 112 -7.18 6.24 -7.91
N GLN A 113 -7.76 5.09 -7.52
CA GLN A 113 -8.85 5.09 -6.54
C GLN A 113 -8.34 5.52 -5.15
N GLY A 114 -9.12 6.34 -4.45
CA GLY A 114 -8.81 6.83 -3.11
C GLY A 114 -8.64 5.68 -2.10
N SER A 115 -9.35 4.56 -2.29
CA SER A 115 -9.18 3.34 -1.49
C SER A 115 -7.80 2.71 -1.64
N SER A 116 -7.21 2.74 -2.85
CA SER A 116 -5.86 2.25 -3.11
C SER A 116 -4.81 3.12 -2.41
N LEU A 117 -4.96 4.45 -2.47
CA LEU A 117 -4.11 5.40 -1.75
C LEU A 117 -4.22 5.19 -0.24
N LYS A 118 -5.47 5.15 0.28
CA LYS A 118 -5.77 4.91 1.69
C LYS A 118 -5.09 3.63 2.18
N GLY A 119 -5.21 2.53 1.46
CA GLY A 119 -4.60 1.26 1.82
C GLY A 119 -3.07 1.30 1.85
N CYS A 120 -2.44 1.97 0.88
CA CYS A 120 -0.99 2.15 0.82
C CYS A 120 -0.48 2.99 1.99
N ILE A 121 -1.09 4.15 2.23
CA ILE A 121 -0.68 5.08 3.28
C ILE A 121 -0.96 4.49 4.67
N ARG A 122 -2.12 3.83 4.85
CA ARG A 122 -2.44 3.10 6.07
C ARG A 122 -1.39 2.04 6.38
N ALA A 123 -0.92 1.31 5.37
CA ALA A 123 0.10 0.27 5.56
C ALA A 123 1.38 0.84 6.18
N MET A 124 1.84 1.99 5.68
CA MET A 124 3.01 2.70 6.18
C MET A 124 2.75 3.22 7.60
N TYR A 125 1.58 3.82 7.84
CA TYR A 125 1.18 4.31 9.16
C TYR A 125 1.14 3.18 10.20
N GLU A 126 0.58 2.02 9.86
CA GLU A 126 0.52 0.86 10.74
C GLU A 126 1.92 0.39 11.17
N ALA A 127 2.88 0.42 10.25
CA ALA A 127 4.25 -0.05 10.49
C ALA A 127 5.01 0.83 11.49
N ILE A 128 4.69 2.12 11.57
CA ILE A 128 5.44 3.08 12.40
C ILE A 128 4.71 3.49 13.68
N THR A 129 3.51 2.96 13.97
CA THR A 129 2.68 3.38 15.12
C THR A 129 2.26 2.26 16.06
N ASN A 130 2.93 1.10 16.01
CA ASN A 130 2.53 -0.08 16.79
C ASN A 130 1.04 -0.46 16.59
N SER A 131 0.53 -0.41 15.36
CA SER A 131 -0.89 -0.68 15.10
C SER A 131 -1.19 -2.16 14.85
N THR A 132 -2.48 -2.50 14.86
CA THR A 132 -2.99 -3.76 14.31
C THR A 132 -3.00 -3.73 12.78
N LEU A 133 -3.20 -4.88 12.15
CA LEU A 133 -3.42 -4.98 10.71
C LEU A 133 -4.89 -4.70 10.39
N ALA A 134 -5.18 -3.86 9.38
CA ALA A 134 -6.54 -3.56 8.94
C ALA A 134 -7.34 -4.81 8.53
N VAL A 135 -6.70 -5.68 7.75
CA VAL A 135 -7.29 -6.86 7.14
C VAL A 135 -6.30 -8.00 7.22
N ILE A 136 -6.79 -9.16 7.64
CA ILE A 136 -6.04 -10.42 7.65
C ILE A 136 -6.81 -11.44 6.80
N THR A 137 -6.09 -12.17 5.95
CA THR A 137 -6.71 -13.30 5.22
C THR A 137 -6.93 -14.46 6.18
N GLY A 138 -8.10 -15.12 6.08
CA GLY A 138 -8.41 -16.30 6.87
C GLY A 138 -7.36 -17.41 6.75
N ARG A 139 -6.70 -17.52 5.59
CA ARG A 139 -5.66 -18.51 5.31
C ARG A 139 -4.47 -18.44 6.27
N TYR A 140 -4.05 -17.24 6.67
CA TYR A 140 -2.86 -17.04 7.51
C TYR A 140 -3.18 -16.54 8.92
N LYS A 141 -4.47 -16.56 9.32
CA LYS A 141 -4.93 -15.99 10.58
C LYS A 141 -4.22 -16.56 11.80
N GLN A 142 -3.90 -17.86 11.79
CA GLN A 142 -3.21 -18.53 12.89
C GLN A 142 -1.72 -18.16 12.98
N GLN A 143 -1.13 -17.75 11.87
CA GLN A 143 0.26 -17.29 11.79
C GLN A 143 0.38 -15.80 12.09
N ILE A 144 -0.70 -15.01 12.10
CA ILE A 144 -0.64 -13.62 12.56
C ILE A 144 -0.69 -13.58 14.09
N PRO A 145 0.23 -12.86 14.78
CA PRO A 145 0.14 -12.63 16.22
C PRO A 145 -1.23 -12.07 16.62
N GLN A 146 -1.81 -12.57 17.71
CA GLN A 146 -3.19 -12.22 18.09
C GLN A 146 -3.39 -10.72 18.35
N ASP A 147 -2.38 -10.06 18.93
CA ASP A 147 -2.35 -8.62 19.18
C ASP A 147 -2.26 -7.78 17.89
N ARG A 148 -2.03 -8.40 16.72
CA ARG A 148 -2.04 -7.75 15.41
C ARG A 148 -3.35 -7.95 14.65
N HIS A 149 -4.32 -8.69 15.21
CA HIS A 149 -5.61 -8.89 14.55
C HIS A 149 -6.39 -7.57 14.48
N PRO A 150 -7.26 -7.37 13.48
CA PRO A 150 -8.04 -6.14 13.36
C PRO A 150 -8.82 -5.80 14.63
N CYS A 151 -8.83 -4.53 15.01
CA CYS A 151 -9.65 -4.03 16.12
C CYS A 151 -11.13 -4.35 15.87
N ARG A 152 -11.82 -4.89 16.88
CA ARG A 152 -13.24 -5.27 16.80
C ARG A 152 -14.16 -4.49 17.74
N LYS A 153 -13.61 -3.91 18.81
CA LYS A 153 -14.38 -3.16 19.80
C LYS A 153 -14.26 -1.67 19.51
N LYS A 154 -15.40 -0.97 19.51
CA LYS A 154 -15.53 0.46 19.18
C LYS A 154 -14.60 1.34 20.01
N GLU A 155 -14.49 1.04 21.29
CA GLU A 155 -13.75 1.84 22.27
C GLU A 155 -12.28 1.44 22.38
N GLN A 156 -11.82 0.48 21.56
CA GLN A 156 -10.47 -0.08 21.62
C GLN A 156 -9.85 -0.13 20.22
N LEU A 157 -9.55 1.05 19.69
CA LEU A 157 -8.91 1.21 18.38
C LEU A 157 -7.42 1.51 18.53
N CYS A 158 -6.60 0.82 17.75
CA CYS A 158 -5.19 1.14 17.63
C CYS A 158 -4.98 2.46 16.85
N PRO A 159 -3.77 3.06 16.88
CA PRO A 159 -3.49 4.35 16.24
C PRO A 159 -3.96 4.43 14.78
N ALA A 160 -3.62 3.45 13.94
CA ALA A 160 -4.06 3.43 12.55
C ALA A 160 -5.57 3.22 12.39
N SER A 161 -6.22 2.50 13.30
CA SER A 161 -7.66 2.27 13.22
C SER A 161 -8.47 3.50 13.63
N GLN A 162 -7.96 4.35 14.51
CA GLN A 162 -8.56 5.66 14.78
C GLN A 162 -8.54 6.54 13.52
N VAL A 163 -7.35 6.67 12.91
CA VAL A 163 -7.17 7.55 11.74
C VAL A 163 -7.88 7.01 10.51
N PHE A 164 -7.64 5.76 10.12
CA PHE A 164 -8.12 5.20 8.85
C PHE A 164 -9.44 4.41 8.96
N GLY A 165 -9.94 4.19 10.18
CA GLY A 165 -11.16 3.42 10.46
C GLY A 165 -10.90 1.95 10.79
N ALA A 166 -11.95 1.21 11.08
CA ALA A 166 -11.91 -0.24 11.25
C ALA A 166 -13.21 -0.83 10.71
N LEU A 167 -13.37 -2.16 10.76
CA LEU A 167 -14.64 -2.79 10.46
C LEU A 167 -15.71 -2.16 11.37
N ASP A 168 -16.79 -1.66 10.77
CA ASP A 168 -17.90 -0.94 11.41
C ASP A 168 -17.56 0.44 12.01
N TRP A 169 -16.35 0.98 11.77
CA TRP A 169 -15.91 2.27 12.32
C TRP A 169 -15.33 3.19 11.25
N GLN A 170 -15.97 4.35 11.05
CA GLN A 170 -15.48 5.38 10.15
C GLN A 170 -14.21 6.04 10.71
N GLY A 171 -13.15 6.04 9.91
CA GLY A 171 -11.90 6.73 10.22
C GLY A 171 -12.04 8.25 10.23
N LEU A 172 -11.04 8.91 10.78
CA LEU A 172 -10.91 10.37 10.83
C LEU A 172 -10.41 10.99 9.52
N VAL A 173 -9.98 10.17 8.54
CA VAL A 173 -9.54 10.63 7.22
C VAL A 173 -10.33 10.00 6.07
N GLU A 174 -10.55 10.80 5.04
CA GLU A 174 -11.21 10.45 3.78
C GLU A 174 -10.29 10.78 2.61
N PHE A 175 -10.22 9.85 1.64
CA PHE A 175 -9.34 9.96 0.48
C PHE A 175 -10.17 10.11 -0.78
N SER A 176 -10.04 11.25 -1.44
CA SER A 176 -10.61 11.44 -2.78
C SER A 176 -9.83 10.61 -3.80
N ASP A 177 -10.48 10.26 -4.91
CA ASP A 177 -9.76 9.67 -6.03
C ASP A 177 -8.69 10.65 -6.56
N ALA A 178 -7.53 10.11 -6.95
CA ALA A 178 -6.49 10.86 -7.62
C ALA A 178 -6.74 10.86 -9.13
N VAL A 179 -6.84 12.05 -9.73
CA VAL A 179 -7.10 12.21 -11.17
C VAL A 179 -5.85 12.76 -11.84
N ALA A 180 -5.47 12.18 -12.98
CA ALA A 180 -4.31 12.63 -13.75
C ALA A 180 -4.49 14.10 -14.19
N THR A 181 -3.40 14.85 -14.31
CA THR A 181 -3.46 16.24 -14.79
C THR A 181 -3.58 16.32 -16.31
N THR A 182 -3.11 15.29 -17.01
CA THR A 182 -3.12 15.18 -18.47
C THR A 182 -3.96 14.00 -18.93
N ILE A 183 -4.51 14.10 -20.14
CA ILE A 183 -5.15 12.98 -20.83
C ILE A 183 -4.07 11.99 -21.29
N GLY A 184 -4.43 10.71 -21.32
CA GLY A 184 -3.60 9.66 -21.90
C GLY A 184 -3.10 8.64 -20.90
N SER A 185 -2.83 7.46 -21.42
CA SER A 185 -2.24 6.33 -20.71
C SER A 185 -1.15 5.72 -21.55
N SER A 186 -0.14 5.14 -20.91
CA SER A 186 0.82 4.28 -21.59
C SER A 186 0.37 2.83 -21.51
N SER A 187 0.75 2.01 -22.48
CA SER A 187 0.76 0.56 -22.31
C SER A 187 2.07 0.12 -21.69
N GLY A 188 2.02 -0.87 -20.82
CA GLY A 188 3.20 -1.62 -20.38
C GLY A 188 2.85 -3.07 -20.13
N SER A 189 3.86 -3.92 -19.98
CA SER A 189 3.67 -5.35 -19.77
C SER A 189 4.01 -5.77 -18.35
N LEU A 190 3.09 -6.46 -17.69
CA LEU A 190 3.32 -7.02 -16.36
C LEU A 190 3.80 -8.48 -16.50
N PRO A 191 5.03 -8.84 -16.08
CA PRO A 191 5.47 -10.23 -16.10
C PRO A 191 4.61 -11.12 -15.19
N ALA A 192 4.67 -12.42 -15.43
CA ALA A 192 4.04 -13.41 -14.56
C ALA A 192 4.68 -13.35 -13.16
N LEU A 193 4.00 -12.71 -12.21
CA LEU A 193 4.49 -12.64 -10.84
C LEU A 193 4.22 -13.96 -10.12
N PHE A 194 5.27 -14.63 -9.67
CA PHE A 194 5.12 -15.82 -8.83
C PHE A 194 4.30 -15.53 -7.57
N ARG A 195 3.49 -16.51 -7.16
CA ARG A 195 2.77 -16.44 -5.89
C ARG A 195 3.75 -16.22 -4.74
N PRO A 196 3.36 -15.48 -3.69
CA PRO A 196 4.04 -15.58 -2.40
C PRO A 196 4.11 -17.05 -1.98
N ARG A 197 5.29 -17.53 -1.56
CA ARG A 197 5.52 -18.90 -1.09
C ARG A 197 5.85 -18.95 0.41
N PRO A 198 4.91 -18.51 1.29
CA PRO A 198 5.15 -18.53 2.73
C PRO A 198 5.36 -19.96 3.27
N ASP A 199 4.76 -20.96 2.62
CA ASP A 199 4.96 -22.39 2.87
C ASP A 199 6.40 -22.87 2.67
N GLN A 200 7.19 -22.16 1.86
CA GLN A 200 8.54 -22.57 1.47
C GLN A 200 9.63 -21.68 2.07
N ARG A 201 9.26 -20.64 2.84
CA ARG A 201 10.23 -19.64 3.31
C ARG A 201 10.03 -19.29 4.77
N ARG A 202 11.07 -19.59 5.54
CA ARG A 202 11.16 -19.25 6.96
C ARG A 202 11.18 -17.73 7.19
N ASP A 203 11.69 -16.93 6.24
CA ASP A 203 11.79 -15.47 6.41
C ASP A 203 10.44 -14.77 6.64
N TYR A 204 9.32 -15.35 6.19
CA TYR A 204 7.99 -14.80 6.48
C TYR A 204 7.56 -15.01 7.94
N PHE A 205 8.16 -15.96 8.64
CA PHE A 205 7.72 -16.41 9.96
C PHE A 205 8.88 -16.52 10.95
N GLN A 206 8.75 -15.83 12.09
CA GLN A 206 9.59 -16.04 13.25
C GLN A 206 8.77 -16.83 14.29
N ASN A 207 9.29 -17.98 14.74
CA ASN A 207 8.62 -18.84 15.72
C ASN A 207 7.17 -19.20 15.32
N GLY A 208 6.94 -19.49 14.04
CA GLY A 208 5.61 -19.85 13.50
C GLY A 208 4.63 -18.68 13.39
N LYS A 209 5.05 -17.45 13.71
CA LYS A 209 4.25 -16.23 13.56
C LYS A 209 4.85 -15.29 12.54
N ALA A 210 4.03 -14.50 11.85
CA ALA A 210 4.48 -13.58 10.83
C ALA A 210 5.53 -12.61 11.40
N ALA A 211 6.70 -12.55 10.75
CA ALA A 211 7.85 -11.80 11.27
C ALA A 211 7.65 -10.28 11.21
N GLY A 212 6.78 -9.80 10.31
CA GLY A 212 6.53 -8.38 10.16
C GLY A 212 5.65 -8.03 8.97
N ARG A 213 5.57 -6.74 8.68
CA ARG A 213 4.84 -6.19 7.52
C ARG A 213 5.77 -6.03 6.33
N LYS A 214 5.38 -6.60 5.19
CA LYS A 214 6.15 -6.55 3.94
C LYS A 214 6.02 -5.21 3.22
N PHE A 215 7.15 -4.62 2.87
CA PHE A 215 7.25 -3.47 1.98
C PHE A 215 8.22 -3.77 0.84
N TYR A 216 7.84 -3.43 -0.38
CA TYR A 216 8.71 -3.55 -1.55
C TYR A 216 9.62 -2.33 -1.63
N TYR A 217 10.87 -2.54 -2.03
CA TYR A 217 11.81 -1.44 -2.22
C TYR A 217 11.34 -0.48 -3.31
N SER A 218 11.75 0.78 -3.21
CA SER A 218 11.72 1.70 -4.34
C SER A 218 12.82 1.33 -5.34
N GLN A 219 12.47 1.25 -6.62
CA GLN A 219 13.41 0.91 -7.69
C GLN A 219 13.67 2.09 -8.63
N THR A 220 14.82 2.06 -9.29
CA THR A 220 15.24 3.03 -10.32
C THR A 220 14.31 3.03 -11.53
N GLU A 221 13.85 1.84 -11.90
CA GLU A 221 12.99 1.58 -13.04
C GLU A 221 12.08 0.38 -12.81
N ALA A 222 11.18 0.14 -13.77
CA ALA A 222 10.34 -1.03 -13.81
C ALA A 222 10.75 -1.94 -14.97
N LEU A 223 10.83 -3.25 -14.72
CA LEU A 223 11.07 -4.22 -15.77
C LEU A 223 9.84 -4.30 -16.67
N ASP A 224 10.07 -4.19 -17.98
CA ASP A 224 9.08 -4.47 -19.00
C ASP A 224 9.26 -5.91 -19.49
N ALA A 225 8.21 -6.71 -19.37
CA ALA A 225 8.19 -8.08 -19.86
C ALA A 225 7.96 -8.18 -21.38
N GLY A 226 7.74 -7.05 -22.05
CA GLY A 226 7.43 -6.98 -23.48
C GLY A 226 6.29 -7.93 -23.86
N ASN A 227 6.48 -8.67 -24.95
CA ASN A 227 5.47 -9.59 -25.48
C ASN A 227 5.20 -10.83 -24.60
N ARG A 228 6.01 -11.08 -23.56
CA ARG A 228 5.85 -12.25 -22.67
C ARG A 228 5.01 -11.94 -21.41
N GLY A 229 4.77 -10.67 -21.12
CA GLY A 229 3.93 -10.27 -19.99
C GLY A 229 2.47 -10.05 -20.38
N THR A 230 1.64 -9.84 -19.37
CA THR A 230 0.25 -9.43 -19.55
C THR A 230 0.21 -7.94 -19.90
N PRO A 231 -0.41 -7.54 -21.03
CA PRO A 231 -0.59 -6.12 -21.32
C PRO A 231 -1.46 -5.42 -20.29
N THR A 232 -0.99 -4.27 -19.84
CA THR A 232 -1.63 -3.47 -18.79
C THR A 232 -1.62 -2.00 -19.18
N GLN A 233 -2.71 -1.32 -18.89
CA GLN A 233 -2.79 0.14 -18.97
C GLN A 233 -2.05 0.73 -17.76
N GLN A 234 -1.16 1.68 -17.98
CA GLN A 234 -0.33 2.25 -16.94
C GLN A 234 -0.32 3.78 -17.00
N ALA A 235 -0.12 4.40 -15.85
CA ALA A 235 0.35 5.78 -15.79
C ALA A 235 1.86 5.79 -16.01
N ALA A 236 2.33 6.58 -16.97
CA ALA A 236 3.74 6.66 -17.32
C ALA A 236 4.57 7.37 -16.24
N LYS A 237 5.89 7.16 -16.27
CA LYS A 237 6.84 7.96 -15.48
C LYS A 237 6.65 9.45 -15.81
N LYS A 238 6.75 10.31 -14.79
CA LYS A 238 6.49 11.77 -14.83
C LYS A 238 5.01 12.18 -14.98
N SER A 239 4.06 11.25 -15.10
CA SER A 239 2.64 11.59 -14.97
C SER A 239 2.36 12.16 -13.58
N ALA A 240 1.51 13.20 -13.51
CA ALA A 240 1.08 13.82 -12.26
C ALA A 240 -0.41 13.57 -12.03
N PHE A 241 -0.79 13.34 -10.77
CA PHE A 241 -2.18 13.23 -10.34
C PHE A 241 -2.45 14.24 -9.23
N LYS A 242 -3.66 14.80 -9.20
CA LYS A 242 -4.13 15.65 -8.11
C LYS A 242 -5.16 14.89 -7.28
N THR A 243 -5.07 15.04 -5.96
CA THR A 243 -6.02 14.45 -5.00
C THR A 243 -6.10 15.28 -3.74
N GLN A 244 -7.03 14.90 -2.86
CA GLN A 244 -7.29 15.56 -1.60
C GLN A 244 -7.47 14.50 -0.50
N ILE A 245 -6.99 14.83 0.70
CA ILE A 245 -7.26 14.07 1.92
C ILE A 245 -7.99 14.99 2.88
N HIS A 246 -9.25 14.67 3.17
CA HIS A 246 -10.03 15.36 4.19
C HIS A 246 -9.74 14.72 5.54
N PHE A 247 -9.57 15.53 6.57
CA PHE A 247 -9.36 15.05 7.93
C PHE A 247 -10.19 15.83 8.93
N LYS A 248 -10.66 15.14 9.98
CA LYS A 248 -11.47 15.71 11.05
C LYS A 248 -10.97 15.14 12.38
N ASN A 249 -10.99 15.95 13.43
CA ASN A 249 -10.66 15.49 14.78
C ASN A 249 -9.29 14.78 14.92
N LEU A 250 -8.29 15.12 14.10
CA LEU A 250 -6.95 14.57 14.28
C LEU A 250 -6.22 15.31 15.40
N THR A 251 -5.54 14.59 16.27
CA THR A 251 -4.52 15.19 17.12
C THR A 251 -3.34 15.69 16.28
N PRO A 252 -2.55 16.65 16.80
CA PRO A 252 -1.27 17.04 16.19
C PRO A 252 -0.36 15.86 15.84
N ALA A 253 -0.25 14.87 16.72
CA ALA A 253 0.57 13.67 16.51
C ALA A 253 0.03 12.77 15.39
N GLU A 254 -1.29 12.59 15.30
CA GLU A 254 -1.92 11.81 14.24
C GLU A 254 -1.71 12.44 12.86
N LEU A 255 -1.93 13.76 12.74
CA LEU A 255 -1.67 14.50 11.50
C LEU A 255 -0.18 14.52 11.17
N GLY A 256 0.68 14.78 12.16
CA GLY A 256 2.14 14.71 11.99
C GLY A 256 2.59 13.36 11.44
N THR A 257 2.04 12.27 11.94
CA THR A 257 2.36 10.91 11.46
C THR A 257 1.87 10.67 10.05
N LEU A 258 0.68 11.19 9.69
CA LEU A 258 0.19 11.15 8.30
C LEU A 258 1.15 11.91 7.37
N LEU A 259 1.61 13.10 7.77
CA LEU A 259 2.58 13.89 7.01
C LEU A 259 3.93 13.17 6.87
N THR A 260 4.40 12.49 7.93
CA THR A 260 5.62 11.67 7.89
C THR A 260 5.50 10.57 6.84
N VAL A 261 4.43 9.77 6.83
CA VAL A 261 4.28 8.67 5.84
C VAL A 261 4.00 9.17 4.42
N LEU A 262 3.53 10.41 4.26
CA LEU A 262 3.48 11.08 2.97
C LEU A 262 4.86 11.61 2.52
N GLY A 263 5.94 11.34 3.26
CA GLY A 263 7.31 11.72 2.91
C GLY A 263 7.62 13.19 3.11
N GLN A 264 6.88 13.89 3.99
CA GLN A 264 7.04 15.33 4.21
C GLN A 264 8.05 15.67 5.33
N ASP A 265 8.61 14.67 6.02
CA ASP A 265 9.74 14.87 6.93
C ASP A 265 11.05 14.81 6.14
N PRO A 266 11.83 15.91 6.05
CA PRO A 266 13.09 15.93 5.33
C PRO A 266 14.12 14.91 5.83
N LYS A 267 14.01 14.47 7.10
CA LYS A 267 14.89 13.46 7.69
C LYS A 267 14.57 12.05 7.20
N TYR A 268 13.31 11.81 6.79
CA TYR A 268 12.80 10.50 6.40
C TYR A 268 11.99 10.59 5.10
N PRO A 269 12.61 11.01 3.99
CA PRO A 269 11.92 11.09 2.71
C PRO A 269 11.49 9.69 2.25
N MET A 270 10.28 9.58 1.72
CA MET A 270 9.67 8.30 1.34
C MET A 270 8.79 8.44 0.11
N LEU A 271 8.84 7.42 -0.75
CA LEU A 271 7.89 7.22 -1.84
C LEU A 271 6.74 6.32 -1.41
N LEU A 272 5.57 6.49 -2.02
CA LEU A 272 4.52 5.48 -1.97
C LEU A 272 4.85 4.36 -2.95
N LYS A 273 4.47 3.12 -2.60
CA LYS A 273 4.57 1.96 -3.49
C LYS A 273 3.17 1.39 -3.75
N LEU A 274 2.54 1.85 -4.83
CA LEU A 274 1.12 1.67 -5.15
C LEU A 274 0.89 0.68 -6.30
N GLY A 275 -0.26 0.01 -6.30
CA GLY A 275 -0.71 -0.80 -7.44
C GLY A 275 -0.05 -2.18 -7.58
N GLY A 276 -0.19 -2.76 -8.77
CA GLY A 276 0.41 -4.04 -9.16
C GLY A 276 1.88 -3.89 -9.58
N GLY A 277 2.60 -5.00 -9.70
CA GLY A 277 3.97 -4.97 -10.25
C GLY A 277 5.06 -4.41 -9.35
N LYS A 278 4.77 -4.18 -8.06
CA LYS A 278 5.78 -3.77 -7.06
C LYS A 278 7.06 -4.64 -7.06
N PRO A 279 6.99 -5.98 -7.22
CA PRO A 279 8.20 -6.81 -7.22
C PRO A 279 9.12 -6.57 -8.43
N VAL A 280 8.61 -5.95 -9.49
CA VAL A 280 9.34 -5.68 -10.75
C VAL A 280 9.57 -4.19 -10.97
N GLY A 281 9.43 -3.36 -9.94
CA GLY A 281 9.78 -1.94 -10.03
C GLY A 281 8.62 -0.97 -10.17
N LEU A 282 7.42 -1.43 -10.55
CA LEU A 282 6.26 -0.55 -10.75
C LEU A 282 5.77 0.08 -9.43
N GLY A 283 5.08 1.22 -9.56
CA GLY A 283 4.27 1.76 -8.48
C GLY A 283 4.91 2.83 -7.60
N SER A 284 6.11 3.32 -7.91
CA SER A 284 6.78 4.33 -7.08
C SER A 284 6.21 5.73 -7.37
N ILE A 285 5.72 6.41 -6.32
CA ILE A 285 5.07 7.72 -6.42
C ILE A 285 5.63 8.67 -5.35
N GLN A 286 6.07 9.85 -5.76
CA GLN A 286 6.42 10.94 -4.86
C GLN A 286 5.16 11.75 -4.53
N VAL A 287 5.03 12.17 -3.28
CA VAL A 287 3.93 13.02 -2.83
C VAL A 287 4.46 14.41 -2.50
N THR A 288 3.72 15.43 -2.94
CA THR A 288 3.91 16.83 -2.54
C THR A 288 2.59 17.35 -1.98
N ILE A 289 2.63 17.99 -0.83
CA ILE A 289 1.50 18.75 -0.31
C ILE A 289 1.60 20.17 -0.85
N ASN A 290 0.64 20.58 -1.68
CA ASN A 290 0.64 21.90 -2.30
C ASN A 290 0.12 22.96 -1.34
N LYS A 291 -0.96 22.64 -0.63
CA LYS A 291 -1.60 23.52 0.35
C LYS A 291 -2.39 22.72 1.37
N ILE A 292 -2.68 23.35 2.51
CA ILE A 292 -3.62 22.84 3.51
C ILE A 292 -4.68 23.90 3.75
N GLU A 293 -5.95 23.53 3.63
CA GLU A 293 -7.07 24.40 4.01
C GLU A 293 -7.61 23.98 5.37
N GLN A 294 -7.75 24.93 6.29
CA GLN A 294 -8.34 24.72 7.61
C GLN A 294 -9.49 25.70 7.83
N PRO A 295 -10.60 25.27 8.46
CA PRO A 295 -11.62 26.20 8.88
C PRO A 295 -11.08 27.13 9.96
N ALA A 296 -11.17 28.45 9.75
CA ALA A 296 -10.82 29.43 10.77
C ALA A 296 -11.70 29.27 12.03
N ASN A 297 -13.00 29.03 11.81
CA ASN A 297 -13.94 28.65 12.85
C ASN A 297 -14.83 27.51 12.33
N ILE A 298 -14.74 26.34 12.98
CA ILE A 298 -15.51 25.15 12.59
C ILE A 298 -17.01 25.35 12.76
N ARG A 299 -17.45 26.10 13.79
CA ARG A 299 -18.88 26.34 14.04
C ARG A 299 -19.46 27.22 12.94
N GLU A 300 -18.82 28.34 12.65
CA GLU A 300 -19.27 29.28 11.60
C GLU A 300 -19.33 28.58 10.23
N ARG A 301 -18.33 27.76 9.90
CA ARG A 301 -18.31 26.94 8.67
C ARG A 301 -19.56 26.09 8.46
N TYR A 302 -20.21 25.63 9.53
CA TYR A 302 -21.41 24.78 9.44
C TYR A 302 -22.68 25.45 9.98
N SER A 303 -22.64 26.74 10.32
CA SER A 303 -23.82 27.49 10.81
C SER A 303 -24.19 28.70 9.95
N ALA A 304 -23.37 29.04 8.94
CA ALA A 304 -23.66 30.06 7.94
C ALA A 304 -24.03 29.43 6.59
N TYR A 305 -24.94 30.08 5.85
CA TYR A 305 -25.27 29.71 4.47
C TYR A 305 -24.10 29.96 3.51
N GLU A 306 -23.39 31.07 3.72
CA GLU A 306 -22.12 31.37 3.08
C GLU A 306 -21.00 30.97 4.04
N ALA A 307 -20.29 29.89 3.71
CA ALA A 307 -19.18 29.45 4.53
C ALA A 307 -18.06 30.50 4.48
N PRO A 308 -17.49 30.91 5.64
CA PRO A 308 -16.33 31.79 5.66
C PRO A 308 -15.15 31.15 4.93
N GLU A 309 -14.28 32.01 4.38
CA GLU A 309 -13.05 31.55 3.73
C GLU A 309 -12.23 30.66 4.67
N SER A 310 -11.73 29.56 4.13
CA SER A 310 -10.82 28.69 4.88
C SER A 310 -9.44 29.33 4.94
N ASP A 311 -8.77 29.21 6.09
CA ASP A 311 -7.37 29.57 6.22
C ASP A 311 -6.55 28.63 5.33
N THR A 312 -5.92 29.22 4.31
CA THR A 312 -5.14 28.50 3.32
C THR A 312 -3.66 28.64 3.64
N LEU A 313 -3.05 27.52 4.02
CA LEU A 313 -1.63 27.44 4.32
C LEU A 313 -0.85 27.04 3.07
N GLU A 314 -0.01 27.95 2.59
CA GLU A 314 0.90 27.78 1.47
C GLU A 314 2.30 28.32 1.82
N GLY A 315 3.31 27.99 1.00
CA GLY A 315 4.68 28.49 1.15
C GLY A 315 5.29 28.29 2.54
N GLU A 316 5.79 29.37 3.14
CA GLU A 316 6.42 29.33 4.46
C GLU A 316 5.45 28.98 5.59
N LYS A 317 4.18 29.41 5.49
CA LYS A 317 3.14 29.07 6.47
C LYS A 317 2.88 27.57 6.48
N LEU A 318 2.76 26.98 5.29
CA LEU A 318 2.61 25.53 5.13
C LEU A 318 3.82 24.78 5.73
N THR A 319 5.02 25.23 5.42
CA THR A 319 6.26 24.61 5.90
C THR A 319 6.33 24.65 7.43
N THR A 320 6.04 25.80 8.03
CA THR A 320 6.00 25.99 9.49
C THR A 320 4.96 25.10 10.14
N PHE A 321 3.77 25.01 9.55
CA PHE A 321 2.70 24.14 10.03
C PHE A 321 3.10 22.67 9.99
N ILE A 322 3.64 22.18 8.86
CA ILE A 322 4.12 20.80 8.73
C ILE A 322 5.19 20.52 9.79
N GLN A 323 6.20 21.38 9.94
CA GLN A 323 7.25 21.20 10.94
C GLN A 323 6.71 21.15 12.38
N LYS A 324 5.70 21.95 12.70
CA LYS A 324 5.01 21.89 13.99
C LYS A 324 4.37 20.53 14.22
N GLN A 325 3.66 19.99 13.24
CA GLN A 325 3.00 18.68 13.39
C GLN A 325 4.01 17.52 13.42
N LEU A 326 5.09 17.59 12.64
CA LEU A 326 6.16 16.59 12.68
C LEU A 326 6.79 16.50 14.08
N LYS A 327 7.02 17.62 14.77
CA LYS A 327 7.52 17.63 16.14
C LYS A 327 6.57 16.94 17.13
N ALA A 328 5.25 17.04 16.90
CA ALA A 328 4.24 16.40 17.75
C ALA A 328 4.23 14.86 17.64
N THR A 329 4.97 14.27 16.69
CA THR A 329 5.06 12.81 16.53
C THR A 329 6.01 12.14 17.52
N GLN A 330 6.81 12.92 18.25
CA GLN A 330 7.77 12.40 19.22
C GLN A 330 7.06 11.55 20.28
N GLY A 331 7.48 10.29 20.43
CA GLY A 331 6.87 9.33 21.35
C GLY A 331 5.57 8.67 20.84
N TYR A 332 5.01 9.15 19.71
CA TYR A 332 3.87 8.53 19.03
C TYR A 332 4.33 7.56 17.93
N ILE A 333 5.40 7.93 17.20
CA ILE A 333 6.01 7.10 16.15
C ILE A 333 7.14 6.23 16.73
N LEU A 334 7.23 5.00 16.25
CA LEU A 334 8.34 4.09 16.49
C LEU A 334 9.52 4.44 15.57
N LEU A 335 10.54 5.09 16.15
CA LEU A 335 11.67 5.63 15.39
C LEU A 335 12.44 4.58 14.58
N GLU A 336 12.67 3.39 15.14
CA GLU A 336 13.42 2.34 14.46
C GLU A 336 12.66 1.78 13.25
N GLN A 337 11.33 1.57 13.37
CA GLN A 337 10.52 1.21 12.20
C GLN A 337 10.45 2.34 11.16
N LEU A 338 10.42 3.61 11.59
CA LEU A 338 10.45 4.73 10.67
C LEU A 338 11.74 4.76 9.84
N LYS A 339 12.90 4.57 10.48
CA LYS A 339 14.20 4.47 9.80
C LYS A 339 14.21 3.32 8.78
N GLN A 340 13.74 2.13 9.16
CA GLN A 340 13.64 0.99 8.25
C GLN A 340 12.70 1.27 7.08
N LEU A 341 11.51 1.79 7.35
CA LEU A 341 10.53 2.14 6.30
C LEU A 341 11.10 3.17 5.33
N SER A 342 11.75 4.21 5.84
CA SER A 342 12.38 5.25 5.04
C SER A 342 13.54 4.72 4.20
N SER A 343 14.34 3.79 4.73
CA SER A 343 15.36 3.10 3.93
C SER A 343 14.75 2.27 2.80
N ILE A 344 13.66 1.55 3.05
CA ILE A 344 12.99 0.71 2.04
C ILE A 344 12.39 1.55 0.91
N LEU A 345 11.75 2.67 1.27
CA LEU A 345 10.97 3.51 0.36
C LEU A 345 11.70 4.77 -0.08
N SER A 346 13.00 4.87 0.20
CA SER A 346 13.82 6.05 -0.07
C SER A 346 13.75 6.49 -1.54
N PRO A 347 13.59 7.80 -1.83
CA PRO A 347 13.71 8.33 -3.18
C PRO A 347 15.16 8.43 -3.67
N THR A 348 16.15 8.36 -2.77
CA THR A 348 17.58 8.54 -3.10
C THR A 348 18.38 7.23 -3.08
N SER A 349 17.91 6.22 -2.35
CA SER A 349 18.54 4.89 -2.24
C SER A 349 17.78 3.87 -3.07
N LEU A 350 17.57 4.18 -4.35
CA LEU A 350 16.83 3.33 -5.27
C LEU A 350 17.62 2.04 -5.59
N ARG A 351 16.92 0.91 -5.67
CA ARG A 351 17.51 -0.38 -6.03
C ARG A 351 17.20 -0.75 -7.48
N GLU A 352 18.07 -1.53 -8.09
CA GLU A 352 17.73 -2.14 -9.38
C GLU A 352 16.63 -3.20 -9.20
N PRO A 353 15.72 -3.34 -10.16
CA PRO A 353 14.75 -4.42 -10.12
C PRO A 353 15.46 -5.77 -10.33
N PRO A 354 15.05 -6.84 -9.62
CA PRO A 354 15.74 -8.12 -9.69
C PRO A 354 15.57 -8.78 -11.07
N SER A 355 16.68 -9.10 -11.74
CA SER A 355 16.69 -9.81 -13.02
C SER A 355 16.49 -11.33 -12.83
N GLY A 356 15.75 -11.98 -13.72
CA GLY A 356 15.57 -13.45 -13.73
C GLY A 356 14.68 -14.04 -12.62
N VAL A 357 13.95 -13.22 -11.86
CA VAL A 357 13.14 -13.68 -10.70
C VAL A 357 11.66 -13.95 -11.04
N TYR A 358 11.22 -13.66 -12.26
CA TYR A 358 9.81 -13.76 -12.70
C TYR A 358 9.67 -14.42 -14.06
#